data_AF-A0AB37SJM8-F1
#
_entry.id   AF-A0AB37SJM8-F1
#
_cell.length_a   1.000
_cell.length_b   1.000
_cell.length_c   1.000
_cell.angle_alpha   90.00
_cell.angle_beta   90.00
_cell.angle_gamma   90.00
#
_symmetry.space_group_name_H-M   'P 1'
#
loop_
_entity.id
_entity.type
_entity.pdbx_description
1 polymer ?
#
loop_
_entity_poly.entity_id
_entity_poly.type
_entity_poly.pdbx_seq_one_letter_code
_entity_poly.pdbx_strand_id
1 'polypeptide(L)'
;MAHGTAKQIDKSVAISLDDRTYSGRYAYVQGGSFTLGTAFAGGQTATANATSFSAVGNGNVLAQSADGHNLRCVFSFSGWSQSGTGTCLTDDNQLYDLQIAR
;
A
#
# COMPACT_ATOMS: atom_id res chain seq x y z
N MET A 1 -6.73 8.56 8.42
CA MET A 1 -6.92 8.01 7.05
C MET A 1 -5.65 8.31 6.26
N ALA A 2 -5.19 7.38 5.42
CA ALA A 2 -4.00 7.56 4.59
C ALA A 2 -4.39 8.25 3.27
N HIS A 3 -3.68 9.33 2.93
CA HIS A 3 -3.89 10.08 1.70
C HIS A 3 -2.71 9.89 0.76
N GLY A 4 -2.96 9.35 -0.43
CA GLY A 4 -1.94 9.04 -1.41
C GLY A 4 -2.07 9.86 -2.69
N THR A 5 -0.94 10.29 -3.24
CA THR A 5 -0.85 10.78 -4.63
C THR A 5 0.05 9.85 -5.44
N ALA A 6 -0.46 9.37 -6.57
CA ALA A 6 0.24 8.42 -7.43
C ALA A 6 0.61 9.07 -8.77
N LYS A 7 1.89 9.02 -9.13
CA LYS A 7 2.40 9.53 -10.41
C LYS A 7 2.61 8.38 -11.39
N GLN A 8 1.81 8.39 -12.46
CA GLN A 8 1.79 7.28 -13.41
C GLN A 8 3.05 7.17 -14.29
N ILE A 9 3.73 8.28 -14.53
CA ILE A 9 4.88 8.35 -15.44
C ILE A 9 6.09 7.60 -14.87
N ASP A 10 6.39 7.82 -13.60
CA ASP A 10 7.54 7.25 -12.89
C ASP A 10 7.13 6.11 -11.94
N LYS A 11 5.84 5.81 -11.87
CA LYS A 11 5.22 4.85 -10.94
C LYS A 11 5.55 5.18 -9.47
N SER A 12 5.82 6.44 -9.16
CA SER A 12 6.07 6.88 -7.79
C SER A 12 4.75 7.14 -7.06
N VAL A 13 4.77 6.97 -5.75
CA VAL A 13 3.63 7.28 -4.89
C VAL A 13 4.15 7.92 -3.61
N ALA A 14 3.44 8.94 -3.16
CA ALA A 14 3.64 9.56 -1.86
C ALA A 14 2.35 9.40 -1.05
N ILE A 15 2.45 8.72 0.08
CA ILE A 15 1.34 8.50 1.01
C ILE A 15 1.64 9.26 2.29
N SER A 16 0.79 10.21 2.62
CA SER A 16 0.79 10.87 3.92
C SER A 16 -0.13 10.10 4.86
N LEU A 17 0.44 9.66 5.97
CA LEU A 17 -0.26 8.97 7.04
C LEU A 17 0.20 9.57 8.36
N ASP A 18 -0.75 10.14 9.10
CA ASP A 18 -0.50 10.97 10.29
C ASP A 18 0.52 12.08 9.98
N ASP A 19 1.61 12.19 10.76
CA ASP A 19 2.71 13.15 10.54
C ASP A 19 3.84 12.58 9.66
N ARG A 20 3.62 11.45 9.00
CA ARG A 20 4.64 10.75 8.21
C ARG A 20 4.29 10.74 6.73
N THR A 21 5.32 10.92 5.91
CA THR A 21 5.22 10.76 4.46
C THR A 21 6.02 9.55 4.04
N TYR A 22 5.31 8.58 3.47
CA TYR A 22 5.86 7.36 2.91
C TYR A 22 6.01 7.56 1.41
N SER A 23 7.25 7.52 0.93
CA SER A 23 7.55 7.61 -0.49
C SER A 23 7.89 6.21 -1.02
N GLY A 24 7.40 5.88 -2.20
CA GLY A 24 7.55 4.55 -2.73
C GLY A 24 7.22 4.43 -4.20
N ARG A 25 7.05 3.18 -4.62
CA ARG A 25 6.57 2.84 -5.95
C ARG A 25 5.28 2.05 -5.85
N TYR A 26 4.44 2.21 -6.86
CA TYR A 26 3.23 1.42 -6.99
C TYR A 26 3.30 0.52 -8.22
N ALA A 27 2.68 -0.64 -8.11
CA ALA A 27 2.39 -1.54 -9.21
C ALA A 27 0.87 -1.60 -9.41
N TYR A 28 0.42 -1.42 -10.65
CA TYR A 28 -0.98 -1.50 -11.01
C TYR A 28 -1.14 -2.48 -12.16
N VAL A 29 -2.04 -3.45 -12.02
CA VAL A 29 -2.35 -4.47 -13.03
C VAL A 29 -3.84 -4.40 -13.31
N GLN A 30 -4.17 -3.92 -14.51
CA GLN A 30 -5.56 -3.86 -14.95
C GLN A 30 -6.12 -5.28 -15.11
N GLY A 31 -7.10 -5.64 -14.28
CA GLY A 31 -7.70 -6.98 -14.26
C GLY A 31 -6.97 -8.01 -13.40
N GLY A 32 -5.95 -7.60 -12.64
CA GLY A 32 -5.27 -8.45 -11.65
C GLY A 32 -5.84 -8.26 -10.24
N SER A 33 -5.60 -9.23 -9.37
CA SER A 33 -5.87 -9.13 -7.93
C SER A 33 -4.56 -9.16 -7.14
N PHE A 34 -4.31 -8.13 -6.35
CA PHE A 34 -3.30 -8.14 -5.30
C PHE A 34 -3.97 -8.41 -3.96
N THR A 35 -3.33 -9.24 -3.13
CA THR A 35 -3.79 -9.57 -1.78
C THR A 35 -2.72 -9.18 -0.77
N LEU A 36 -3.09 -8.48 0.31
CA LEU A 36 -2.16 -8.12 1.38
C LEU A 36 -1.97 -9.29 2.35
N GLY A 37 -1.01 -10.17 2.05
CA GLY A 37 -0.53 -11.17 3.02
C GLY A 37 0.61 -10.62 3.86
N THR A 38 0.51 -10.68 5.19
CA THR A 38 1.64 -10.44 6.10
C THR A 38 2.59 -11.64 6.09
N ALA A 39 3.55 -11.62 5.15
CA ALA A 39 4.73 -12.47 5.23
C ALA A 39 5.95 -11.57 5.52
N PHE A 40 6.33 -11.48 6.79
CA PHE A 40 7.65 -10.98 7.18
C PHE A 40 8.67 -12.09 6.95
N ALA A 41 9.65 -11.85 6.08
CA ALA A 41 10.79 -12.73 5.88
C ALA A 41 12.04 -12.04 6.45
N GLY A 42 12.32 -12.31 7.72
CA GLY A 42 13.59 -11.96 8.37
C GLY A 42 14.14 -13.20 9.05
N GLY A 43 15.20 -13.80 8.51
CA GLY A 43 15.99 -14.87 9.13
C GLY A 43 15.25 -16.19 9.41
N GLN A 44 15.35 -17.14 8.47
CA GLN A 44 15.25 -18.61 8.62
C GLN A 44 13.99 -19.22 9.30
N THR A 45 13.07 -18.40 9.79
CA THR A 45 11.79 -18.79 10.36
C THR A 45 10.78 -17.69 10.06
N ALA A 46 9.82 -17.98 9.16
CA ALA A 46 8.69 -17.11 8.90
C ALA A 46 7.62 -17.39 9.97
N THR A 47 7.62 -16.63 11.05
CA THR A 47 6.47 -16.61 11.98
C THR A 47 5.38 -15.79 11.30
N ALA A 48 4.55 -16.47 10.50
CA ALA A 48 3.36 -15.87 9.92
C ALA A 48 2.32 -15.65 11.02
N ASN A 49 2.37 -14.51 11.70
CA ASN A 49 1.17 -13.96 12.32
C ASN A 49 0.25 -13.52 11.17
N ALA A 50 -0.49 -14.49 10.65
CA ALA A 50 -1.51 -14.28 9.65
C ALA A 50 -2.70 -13.55 10.31
N THR A 51 -2.54 -12.26 10.60
CA THR A 51 -3.67 -11.35 10.54
C THR A 51 -4.13 -11.36 9.09
N SER A 52 -5.08 -12.23 8.78
CA SER A 52 -5.62 -12.51 7.45
C SER A 52 -6.38 -11.29 6.93
N PHE A 53 -5.65 -10.26 6.51
CA PHE A 53 -6.23 -9.08 5.92
C PHE A 53 -6.43 -9.30 4.42
N SER A 54 -7.63 -9.71 4.03
CA SER A 54 -8.01 -9.88 2.63
C SER A 54 -8.47 -8.54 2.04
N ALA A 55 -7.52 -7.66 1.70
CA ALA A 55 -7.81 -6.58 0.76
C ALA A 55 -7.47 -7.04 -0.65
N VAL A 56 -8.46 -6.99 -1.53
CA VAL A 56 -8.33 -7.29 -2.95
C VAL A 56 -8.36 -5.95 -3.70
N GLY A 57 -7.24 -5.63 -4.34
CA GLY A 57 -7.08 -4.43 -5.18
C GLY A 57 -6.51 -4.78 -6.55
N ASN A 58 -6.65 -3.85 -7.50
CA ASN A 58 -5.98 -3.94 -8.80
C ASN A 58 -4.58 -3.29 -8.80
N GLY A 59 -4.14 -2.74 -7.66
CA GLY A 59 -2.78 -2.24 -7.46
C GLY A 59 -2.24 -2.48 -6.06
N ASN A 60 -0.92 -2.46 -5.94
CA ASN A 60 -0.16 -2.57 -4.69
C ASN A 60 0.87 -1.44 -4.59
N VAL A 61 1.04 -0.88 -3.40
CA VAL A 61 2.03 0.13 -3.05
C VAL A 61 3.03 -0.47 -2.07
N LEU A 62 4.30 -0.25 -2.35
CA LEU A 62 5.39 -0.45 -1.40
C LEU A 62 6.07 0.90 -1.19
N ALA A 63 5.92 1.45 0.01
CA ALA A 63 6.47 2.74 0.38
C ALA A 63 7.21 2.66 1.72
N GLN A 64 8.19 3.55 1.89
CA GLN A 64 8.99 3.64 3.11
C GLN A 64 9.05 5.10 3.56
N SER A 65 9.00 5.32 4.88
CA SER A 65 9.25 6.61 5.51
C SER A 65 10.76 6.85 5.65
N ALA A 66 11.16 8.11 5.77
CA ALA A 66 12.55 8.49 6.08
C ALA A 66 13.06 7.86 7.39
N ASP A 67 12.14 7.58 8.33
CA ASP A 67 12.43 6.97 9.63
C ASP A 67 12.69 5.44 9.54
N GLY A 68 12.58 4.84 8.35
CA GLY A 68 12.77 3.40 8.12
C GLY A 68 11.50 2.55 8.18
N HIS A 69 10.36 3.14 8.61
CA HIS A 69 9.07 2.47 8.67
C HIS A 69 8.54 2.09 7.28
N ASN A 70 7.96 0.90 7.16
CA ASN A 70 7.43 0.37 5.91
C ASN A 70 5.91 0.47 5.85
N LEU A 71 5.39 0.79 4.66
CA LEU A 71 3.97 0.87 4.37
C LEU A 71 3.66 0.04 3.14
N ARG A 72 2.73 -0.90 3.29
CA ARG A 72 2.25 -1.77 2.20
C ARG A 72 0.78 -1.52 1.99
N CYS A 73 0.34 -1.15 0.79
CA CYS A 73 -1.07 -0.87 0.54
C CYS A 73 -1.59 -1.61 -0.67
N VAL A 74 -2.79 -2.15 -0.59
CA VAL A 74 -3.55 -2.61 -1.76
C VAL A 74 -4.62 -1.60 -2.07
N PHE A 75 -4.82 -1.29 -3.34
CA PHE A 75 -5.82 -0.32 -3.76
C PHE A 75 -6.50 -0.75 -5.04
N SER A 76 -7.71 -0.24 -5.19
CA SER A 76 -8.49 -0.27 -6.42
C SER A 76 -8.51 1.12 -7.01
N PHE A 77 -7.91 1.30 -8.20
CA PHE A 77 -7.92 2.57 -8.92
C PHE A 77 -8.79 2.51 -10.16
N SER A 78 -9.60 3.54 -10.35
CA SER A 78 -10.43 3.73 -11.53
C SER A 78 -9.79 4.79 -12.43
N GLY A 79 -9.35 4.37 -13.61
CA GLY A 79 -8.83 5.28 -14.63
C GLY A 79 -9.86 6.29 -15.13
N TRP A 80 -11.16 6.01 -14.96
CA TRP A 80 -12.25 6.88 -15.40
C TRP A 80 -12.48 8.06 -14.44
N SER A 81 -12.54 7.79 -13.13
CA SER A 81 -12.71 8.82 -12.10
C SER A 81 -11.37 9.41 -11.59
N GLN A 82 -10.24 8.89 -12.09
CA GLN A 82 -8.89 9.24 -11.64
C GLN A 82 -8.72 9.16 -10.11
N SER A 83 -9.49 8.28 -9.48
CA SER A 83 -9.55 8.10 -8.04
C SER A 83 -9.56 6.62 -7.70
N GLY A 84 -9.10 6.31 -6.50
CA GLY A 84 -9.07 4.95 -5.99
C GLY A 84 -9.14 4.90 -4.47
N THR A 85 -9.57 3.76 -3.97
CA THR A 85 -9.60 3.47 -2.53
C THR A 85 -8.92 2.14 -2.27
N GLY A 86 -8.39 1.98 -1.07
CA GLY A 86 -7.63 0.80 -0.70
C GLY A 86 -7.41 0.74 0.80
N THR A 87 -6.48 -0.11 1.19
CA THR A 87 -6.06 -0.23 2.58
C THR A 87 -4.56 -0.43 2.66
N CYS A 88 -3.94 0.30 3.58
CA CYS A 88 -2.55 0.24 3.93
C CYS A 88 -2.35 -0.52 5.23
N LEU A 89 -1.23 -1.21 5.34
CA LEU A 89 -0.72 -1.85 6.54
C LEU A 89 0.67 -1.29 6.83
N THR A 90 0.87 -0.81 8.05
CA THR A 90 2.19 -0.42 8.57
C THR A 90 2.95 -1.64 9.10
N ASP A 91 4.24 -1.48 9.31
CA ASP A 91 5.11 -2.42 10.02
C ASP A 91 4.67 -2.70 11.46
N ASP A 92 4.02 -1.74 12.12
CA ASP A 92 3.37 -1.89 13.43
C ASP A 92 2.02 -2.64 13.36
N ASN A 93 1.70 -3.25 12.21
CA ASN A 93 0.50 -4.04 11.99
C ASN A 93 -0.81 -3.23 12.10
N GLN A 94 -0.74 -1.90 11.91
CA GLN A 94 -1.89 -1.01 11.91
C GLN A 94 -2.46 -0.86 10.49
N LEU A 95 -3.79 -0.93 10.40
CA LEU A 95 -4.53 -0.80 9.16
C LEU A 95 -5.08 0.62 8.98
N TYR A 96 -4.95 1.15 7.78
CA TYR A 96 -5.43 2.48 7.41
C TYR A 96 -6.15 2.44 6.07
N ASP A 97 -7.32 3.06 6.00
CA ASP A 97 -7.98 3.30 4.72
C ASP A 97 -7.13 4.25 3.88
N LEU A 98 -6.87 3.83 2.63
CA LEU A 98 -6.13 4.58 1.65
C LEU A 98 -7.10 5.22 0.67
N GLN A 99 -6.96 6.52 0.46
CA GLN A 99 -7.59 7.22 -0.64
C GLN A 99 -6.51 7.74 -1.58
N ILE A 100 -6.61 7.37 -2.86
CA ILE A 100 -5.70 7.81 -3.92
C ILE A 100 -6.45 8.72 -4.87
N ALA A 101 -5.87 9.87 -5.15
CA ALA A 101 -6.28 10.77 -6.22
C ALA A 101 -5.10 11.06 -7.14
N ARG A 102 -5.41 11.39 -8.40
CA ARG A 102 -4.44 11.87 -9.37
C ARG A 102 -4.34 13.39 -9.35
#